data_AF-A0A238YR56-F1
#
_entry.id   AF-A0A238YR56-F1
#
_cell.length_a   1.000
_cell.length_b   1.000
_cell.length_c   1.000
_cell.angle_alpha   90.00
_cell.angle_beta   90.00
_cell.angle_gamma   90.00
#
_symmetry.space_group_name_H-M   'P 1'
#
loop_
_entity.id
_entity.type
_entity.pdbx_description
1 polymer ?
#
loop_
_entity_poly.entity_id
_entity_poly.type
_entity_poly.pdbx_seq_one_letter_code
_entity_poly.pdbx_strand_id
1 'polypeptide(L)'
;MRNGKCSCRKGKTLSAITCRELEELFSFLDSRPELKSYVFELINLFRPTDPQRVIAERIFHTVRECYDIGVISFSEAEELLQILKKFFLRSTDTRRGDFLEILLSKRGPLKIKGRYRRINQCRLYKGRKEISPKEIDVAFSGPDGLELHECKANMVRQWRDPLYKRTKKGRKLIFLNSITEVCGSGKVFVFCTGLDGRFATMYVKKLFKRYGYKNIDVAGREELL
;
A
#
# COMPACT_ATOMS: atom_id res chain seq x y z
N MET A 1 -29.44 18.56 -12.21
CA MET A 1 -28.72 18.53 -10.90
C MET A 1 -27.88 17.26 -10.82
N ARG A 2 -26.55 17.36 -10.62
CA ARG A 2 -25.64 16.19 -10.50
C ARG A 2 -25.84 15.49 -9.15
N ASN A 3 -26.90 14.71 -9.02
CA ASN A 3 -27.15 13.89 -7.84
C ASN A 3 -26.15 12.72 -7.77
N GLY A 4 -25.47 12.57 -6.64
CA GLY A 4 -25.12 11.25 -6.10
C GLY A 4 -23.73 10.65 -6.32
N LYS A 5 -22.89 11.12 -7.26
CA LYS A 5 -21.59 10.46 -7.51
C LYS A 5 -20.55 10.78 -6.42
N CYS A 6 -19.88 9.74 -5.91
CA CYS A 6 -18.76 9.90 -5.01
C CYS A 6 -17.48 10.36 -5.72
N SER A 7 -16.64 11.09 -4.99
CA SER A 7 -15.34 11.55 -5.49
C SER A 7 -14.35 11.67 -4.34
N CYS A 8 -13.07 11.39 -4.62
CA CYS A 8 -11.98 11.70 -3.71
C CYS A 8 -11.46 13.12 -3.98
N ARG A 9 -11.23 13.91 -2.92
CA ARG A 9 -10.78 15.32 -3.02
C ARG A 9 -9.77 15.64 -1.92
N LYS A 10 -9.12 16.81 -2.05
CA LYS A 10 -8.12 17.33 -1.10
C LYS A 10 -6.92 16.40 -0.88
N GLY A 11 -6.58 15.62 -1.90
CA GLY A 11 -5.42 14.73 -1.83
C GLY A 11 -4.11 15.44 -2.11
N LYS A 12 -3.03 14.82 -1.69
CA LYS A 12 -1.66 15.25 -1.96
C LYS A 12 -1.21 14.85 -3.37
N THR A 13 -0.28 15.63 -3.92
CA THR A 13 0.46 15.26 -5.13
C THR A 13 1.42 14.11 -4.82
N LEU A 14 1.85 13.37 -5.84
CA LEU A 14 2.87 12.32 -5.68
C LEU A 14 4.19 12.89 -5.13
N SER A 15 4.60 14.07 -5.63
CA SER A 15 5.79 14.78 -5.14
C SER A 15 5.73 15.15 -3.66
N ALA A 16 4.53 15.39 -3.11
CA ALA A 16 4.37 15.76 -1.70
C ALA A 16 4.46 14.55 -0.74
N ILE A 17 4.41 13.32 -1.26
CA ILE A 17 4.60 12.09 -0.47
C ILE A 17 5.89 11.34 -0.84
N THR A 18 6.65 11.87 -1.82
CA THR A 18 7.90 11.28 -2.30
C THR A 18 9.08 12.00 -1.65
N CYS A 19 10.13 11.25 -1.31
CA CYS A 19 11.40 11.80 -0.84
C CYS A 19 12.56 11.21 -1.63
N ARG A 20 13.74 11.82 -1.52
CA ARG A 20 14.95 11.41 -2.23
C ARG A 20 15.29 9.94 -2.01
N GLU A 21 15.19 9.44 -0.79
CA GLU A 21 15.48 8.02 -0.49
C GLU A 21 14.50 7.06 -1.16
N LEU A 22 13.23 7.46 -1.30
CA LEU A 22 12.23 6.68 -2.01
C LEU A 22 12.51 6.68 -3.52
N GLU A 23 12.88 7.83 -4.08
CA GLU A 23 13.25 7.94 -5.50
C GLU A 23 14.50 7.12 -5.84
N GLU A 24 15.52 7.18 -4.99
CA GLU A 24 16.74 6.38 -5.11
C GLU A 24 16.42 4.88 -5.10
N LEU A 25 15.59 4.44 -4.15
CA LEU A 25 15.16 3.04 -4.07
C LEU A 25 14.31 2.60 -5.27
N PHE A 26 13.33 3.40 -5.69
CA PHE A 26 12.51 3.05 -6.85
C PHE A 26 13.33 3.00 -8.14
N SER A 27 14.24 3.95 -8.34
CA SER A 27 15.09 4.00 -9.54
C SER A 27 15.99 2.77 -9.61
N PHE A 28 16.58 2.36 -8.48
CA PHE A 28 17.38 1.14 -8.41
C PHE A 28 16.56 -0.14 -8.67
N LEU A 29 15.35 -0.22 -8.11
CA LEU A 29 14.46 -1.37 -8.36
C LEU A 29 13.87 -1.40 -9.78
N ASP A 30 13.84 -0.26 -10.47
CA ASP A 30 13.40 -0.17 -11.86
C ASP A 30 14.51 -0.58 -12.83
N SER A 31 15.78 -0.35 -12.49
CA SER A 31 16.93 -0.89 -13.23
C SER A 31 17.22 -2.36 -12.91
N ARG A 32 16.79 -2.84 -11.73
CA ARG A 32 16.96 -4.23 -11.27
C ARG A 32 15.64 -4.87 -10.80
N PRO A 33 14.68 -5.17 -11.72
CA PRO A 33 13.38 -5.73 -11.35
C PRO A 33 13.44 -7.05 -10.57
N GLU A 34 14.48 -7.87 -10.81
CA GLU A 34 14.75 -9.13 -10.13
C GLU A 34 14.91 -8.98 -8.61
N LEU A 35 15.25 -7.78 -8.12
CA LEU A 35 15.43 -7.48 -6.69
C LEU A 35 14.13 -7.09 -5.97
N LYS A 36 13.05 -6.79 -6.70
CA LYS A 36 11.82 -6.26 -6.11
C LYS A 36 11.23 -7.21 -5.06
N SER A 37 11.23 -8.53 -5.32
CA SER A 37 10.68 -9.53 -4.40
C SER A 37 11.41 -9.50 -3.05
N TYR A 38 12.75 -9.49 -3.07
CA TYR A 38 13.61 -9.45 -1.88
C TYR A 38 13.42 -8.16 -1.08
N VAL A 39 13.45 -7.01 -1.78
CA VAL A 39 13.27 -5.71 -1.11
C VAL A 39 11.86 -5.55 -0.56
N PHE A 40 10.84 -5.97 -1.29
CA PHE A 40 9.45 -5.89 -0.80
C PHE A 40 9.23 -6.80 0.41
N GLU A 41 9.87 -7.98 0.46
CA GLU A 41 9.84 -8.84 1.65
C GLU A 41 10.49 -8.15 2.85
N LEU A 42 11.69 -7.56 2.66
CA LEU A 42 12.37 -6.83 3.71
C LEU A 42 11.50 -5.68 4.26
N ILE A 43 10.88 -4.90 3.37
CA ILE A 43 9.94 -3.83 3.74
C ILE A 43 8.70 -4.41 4.46
N ASN A 44 8.16 -5.54 4.00
CA ASN A 44 7.00 -6.19 4.64
C ASN A 44 7.29 -6.66 6.08
N LEU A 45 8.46 -7.25 6.32
CA LEU A 45 8.84 -7.84 7.62
C LEU A 45 9.26 -6.79 8.66
N PHE A 46 9.70 -5.63 8.20
CA PHE A 46 10.17 -4.55 9.05
C PHE A 46 9.13 -4.09 10.09
N ARG A 47 9.56 -3.87 11.35
CA ARG A 47 8.73 -3.27 12.40
C ARG A 47 9.31 -1.94 12.84
N PRO A 48 8.47 -0.89 13.02
CA PRO A 48 8.92 0.41 13.53
C PRO A 48 9.65 0.36 14.88
N THR A 49 9.35 -0.65 15.66
CA THR A 49 9.92 -0.90 17.00
C THR A 49 11.18 -1.77 16.97
N ASP A 50 11.64 -2.22 15.80
CA ASP A 50 12.85 -3.02 15.72
C ASP A 50 14.07 -2.15 16.08
N PRO A 51 15.00 -2.63 16.93
CA PRO A 51 16.24 -1.91 17.23
C PRO A 51 17.08 -1.67 15.96
N GLN A 52 17.79 -0.55 15.88
CA GLN A 52 18.64 -0.22 14.73
C GLN A 52 19.62 -1.34 14.33
N ARG A 53 20.17 -2.06 15.33
CA ARG A 53 21.02 -3.23 15.09
C ARG A 53 20.28 -4.32 14.30
N VAL A 54 19.09 -4.69 14.73
CA VAL A 54 18.26 -5.72 14.07
C VAL A 54 17.90 -5.29 12.65
N ILE A 55 17.62 -3.99 12.46
CA ILE A 55 17.35 -3.42 11.14
C ILE A 55 18.57 -3.58 10.23
N ALA A 56 19.76 -3.18 10.70
CA ALA A 56 21.00 -3.28 9.95
C ALA A 56 21.35 -4.74 9.61
N GLU A 57 21.18 -5.67 10.55
CA GLU A 57 21.40 -7.10 10.32
C GLU A 57 20.47 -7.64 9.23
N ARG A 58 19.18 -7.31 9.25
CA ARG A 58 18.24 -7.75 8.20
C ARG A 58 18.57 -7.18 6.82
N ILE A 59 18.95 -5.91 6.75
CA ILE A 59 19.40 -5.29 5.49
C ILE A 59 20.63 -6.04 4.98
N PHE A 60 21.64 -6.23 5.83
CA PHE A 60 22.87 -6.92 5.46
C PHE A 60 22.58 -8.34 4.95
N HIS A 61 21.78 -9.12 5.68
CA HIS A 61 21.42 -10.49 5.26
C HIS A 61 20.67 -10.52 3.94
N THR A 62 19.74 -9.58 3.70
CA THR A 62 18.98 -9.51 2.43
C THR A 62 19.92 -9.22 1.27
N VAL A 63 20.83 -8.24 1.42
CA VAL A 63 21.80 -7.89 0.37
C VAL A 63 22.78 -9.03 0.12
N ARG A 64 23.31 -9.63 1.20
CA ARG A 64 24.22 -10.77 1.13
C ARG A 64 23.57 -11.94 0.41
N GLU A 65 22.31 -12.26 0.74
CA GLU A 65 21.56 -13.33 0.05
C GLU A 65 21.46 -13.05 -1.45
N CYS A 66 21.10 -11.83 -1.87
CA CYS A 66 21.03 -11.46 -3.28
C CYS A 66 22.38 -11.60 -4.01
N TYR A 67 23.48 -11.27 -3.33
CA TYR A 67 24.83 -11.44 -3.86
C TYR A 67 25.24 -12.91 -3.95
N ASP A 68 25.07 -13.67 -2.87
CA ASP A 68 25.48 -15.07 -2.77
C ASP A 68 24.79 -15.95 -3.81
N ILE A 69 23.53 -15.65 -4.17
CA ILE A 69 22.78 -16.37 -5.21
C ILE A 69 23.04 -15.83 -6.63
N GLY A 70 23.91 -14.82 -6.78
CA GLY A 70 24.31 -14.26 -8.07
C GLY A 70 23.28 -13.35 -8.74
N VAL A 71 22.31 -12.80 -8.00
CA VAL A 71 21.32 -11.85 -8.55
C VAL A 71 21.93 -10.47 -8.78
N ILE A 72 22.96 -10.11 -8.01
CA ILE A 72 23.70 -8.84 -8.12
C ILE A 72 25.21 -9.04 -8.02
N SER A 73 25.96 -8.15 -8.67
CA SER A 73 27.41 -8.05 -8.50
C SER A 73 27.79 -7.42 -7.16
N PHE A 74 29.07 -7.47 -6.81
CA PHE A 74 29.59 -6.85 -5.59
C PHE A 74 29.32 -5.33 -5.53
N SER A 75 29.58 -4.61 -6.62
CA SER A 75 29.35 -3.15 -6.69
C SER A 75 27.88 -2.80 -6.47
N GLU A 76 26.96 -3.63 -6.96
CA GLU A 76 25.53 -3.42 -6.81
C GLU A 76 25.04 -3.80 -5.43
N ALA A 77 25.66 -4.80 -4.80
CA ALA A 77 25.42 -5.12 -3.40
C ALA A 77 25.81 -3.95 -2.48
N GLU A 78 26.96 -3.32 -2.72
CA GLU A 78 27.36 -2.11 -2.00
C GLU A 78 26.36 -0.97 -2.19
N GLU A 79 25.94 -0.71 -3.43
CA GLU A 79 24.94 0.32 -3.74
C GLU A 79 23.60 0.04 -3.05
N LEU A 80 23.04 -1.16 -3.22
CA LEU A 80 21.79 -1.56 -2.60
C LEU A 80 21.87 -1.45 -1.06
N LEU A 81 22.98 -1.87 -0.46
CA LEU A 81 23.21 -1.74 0.98
C LEU A 81 23.12 -0.28 1.43
N GLN A 82 23.73 0.65 0.70
CA GLN A 82 23.67 2.08 1.03
C GLN A 82 22.24 2.62 0.88
N ILE A 83 21.55 2.29 -0.21
CA ILE A 83 20.17 2.71 -0.46
C ILE A 83 19.25 2.22 0.67
N LEU A 84 19.31 0.94 1.03
CA LEU A 84 18.46 0.35 2.06
C LEU A 84 18.77 0.91 3.45
N LYS A 85 20.05 1.15 3.79
CA LYS A 85 20.44 1.80 5.05
C LYS A 85 19.87 3.22 5.13
N LYS A 86 19.97 4.01 4.05
CA LYS A 86 19.36 5.34 3.98
C LYS A 86 17.85 5.27 4.16
N PHE A 87 17.19 4.33 3.48
CA PHE A 87 15.73 4.15 3.54
C PHE A 87 15.25 3.78 4.94
N PHE A 88 15.86 2.77 5.58
CA PHE A 88 15.37 2.24 6.86
C PHE A 88 15.88 2.99 8.10
N LEU A 89 17.07 3.56 8.15
CA LEU A 89 17.62 4.01 9.44
C LEU A 89 17.16 5.41 9.90
N ARG A 90 16.52 6.23 9.04
CA ARG A 90 16.22 7.64 9.34
C ARG A 90 14.76 8.00 9.69
N SER A 91 13.77 7.13 9.44
CA SER A 91 12.38 7.24 9.97
C SER A 91 11.52 6.12 9.35
N THR A 92 11.11 5.13 10.13
CA THR A 92 10.82 3.82 9.53
C THR A 92 9.36 3.55 9.20
N ASP A 93 8.40 3.93 10.05
CA ASP A 93 6.99 3.58 9.83
C ASP A 93 6.38 4.39 8.70
N THR A 94 6.59 5.72 8.72
CA THR A 94 6.08 6.63 7.71
C THR A 94 6.64 6.28 6.33
N ARG A 95 7.96 6.06 6.21
CA ARG A 95 8.59 5.70 4.94
C ARG A 95 8.08 4.39 4.35
N ARG A 96 7.72 3.43 5.19
CA ARG A 96 7.13 2.15 4.76
C ARG A 96 5.73 2.33 4.18
N GLY A 97 4.93 3.17 4.85
CA GLY A 97 3.63 3.60 4.36
C GLY A 97 3.76 4.33 3.04
N ASP A 98 4.60 5.37 2.99
CA ASP A 98 4.86 6.19 1.81
C ASP A 98 5.38 5.34 0.63
N PHE A 99 6.28 4.38 0.90
CA PHE A 99 6.77 3.45 -0.11
C PHE A 99 5.61 2.69 -0.76
N LEU A 100 4.75 2.07 0.04
CA LEU A 100 3.62 1.30 -0.50
C LEU A 100 2.61 2.21 -1.21
N GLU A 101 2.34 3.40 -0.67
CA GLU A 101 1.44 4.38 -1.29
C GLU A 101 1.97 4.83 -2.66
N ILE A 102 3.26 5.15 -2.78
CA ILE A 102 3.88 5.51 -4.05
C ILE A 102 3.87 4.33 -5.01
N LEU A 103 4.25 3.14 -4.54
CA LEU A 103 4.23 1.93 -5.36
C LEU A 103 2.84 1.69 -5.94
N LEU A 104 1.80 1.82 -5.12
CA LEU A 104 0.41 1.70 -5.53
C LEU A 104 -0.04 2.80 -6.47
N SER A 105 0.32 4.05 -6.20
CA SER A 105 0.00 5.17 -7.08
C SER A 105 0.60 4.97 -8.48
N LYS A 106 1.81 4.39 -8.56
CA LYS A 106 2.51 4.10 -9.82
C LYS A 106 2.02 2.83 -10.51
N ARG A 107 1.87 1.72 -9.78
CA ARG A 107 1.74 0.34 -10.29
C ARG A 107 0.61 -0.47 -9.69
N GLY A 108 -0.21 0.12 -8.84
CA GLY A 108 -1.28 -0.60 -8.15
C GLY A 108 -2.28 -1.23 -9.11
N PRO A 109 -2.96 -2.31 -8.67
CA PRO A 109 -4.01 -2.92 -9.46
C PRO A 109 -5.09 -1.87 -9.78
N LEU A 110 -5.60 -1.93 -11.00
CA LEU A 110 -6.59 -0.98 -11.49
C LEU A 110 -7.72 -1.72 -12.21
N LYS A 111 -8.92 -1.67 -11.64
CA LYS A 111 -10.15 -2.21 -12.25
C LYS A 111 -10.88 -1.21 -13.13
N ILE A 112 -10.77 0.09 -12.84
CA ILE A 112 -11.37 1.11 -13.70
C ILE A 112 -10.72 1.15 -15.07
N LYS A 113 -11.53 1.30 -16.13
CA LYS A 113 -11.07 1.41 -17.51
C LYS A 113 -11.01 2.88 -17.94
N GLY A 114 -10.22 3.16 -18.99
CA GLY A 114 -10.13 4.49 -19.59
C GLY A 114 -9.26 5.49 -18.82
N ARG A 115 -9.49 6.79 -19.04
CA ARG A 115 -8.72 7.86 -18.40
C ARG A 115 -9.13 8.02 -16.93
N TYR A 116 -8.14 8.08 -16.06
CA TYR A 116 -8.33 8.26 -14.63
C TYR A 116 -7.35 9.29 -14.06
N ARG A 117 -7.74 9.87 -12.93
CA ARG A 117 -6.89 10.72 -12.10
C ARG A 117 -6.47 9.96 -10.85
N ARG A 118 -5.18 10.04 -10.55
CA ARG A 118 -4.59 9.55 -9.29
C ARG A 118 -4.72 10.63 -8.21
N ILE A 119 -5.10 10.22 -7.00
CA ILE A 119 -5.26 11.12 -5.86
C ILE A 119 -4.75 10.38 -4.62
N ASN A 120 -3.69 10.88 -3.99
CA ASN A 120 -3.12 10.26 -2.79
C ASN A 120 -3.64 10.96 -1.53
N GLN A 121 -3.77 10.23 -0.43
CA GLN A 121 -4.18 10.74 0.90
C GLN A 121 -5.42 11.66 0.81
N CYS A 122 -6.50 11.15 0.21
CA CYS A 122 -7.70 11.92 -0.11
C CYS A 122 -8.86 11.67 0.86
N ARG A 123 -9.80 12.62 0.90
CA ARG A 123 -11.07 12.46 1.61
C ARG A 123 -12.20 12.19 0.65
N LEU A 124 -13.16 11.37 1.09
CA LEU A 124 -14.28 10.93 0.27
C LEU A 124 -15.50 11.85 0.44
N TYR A 125 -16.06 12.29 -0.67
CA TYR A 125 -17.23 13.17 -0.72
C TYR A 125 -18.35 12.58 -1.59
N LYS A 126 -19.61 12.74 -1.17
CA LYS A 126 -20.81 12.54 -1.99
C LYS A 126 -21.43 13.90 -2.30
N GLY A 127 -21.34 14.34 -3.54
CA GLY A 127 -21.69 15.72 -3.90
C GLY A 127 -20.80 16.74 -3.18
N ARG A 128 -21.36 17.50 -2.24
CA ARG A 128 -20.61 18.45 -1.38
C ARG A 128 -20.37 17.94 0.05
N LYS A 129 -21.03 16.84 0.45
CA LYS A 129 -20.95 16.32 1.81
C LYS A 129 -19.77 15.37 1.95
N GLU A 130 -18.94 15.60 2.96
CA GLU A 130 -17.88 14.67 3.36
C GLU A 130 -18.52 13.41 3.95
N ILE A 131 -18.13 12.23 3.45
CA ILE A 131 -18.68 10.96 3.91
C ILE A 131 -17.94 10.47 5.14
N SER A 132 -16.62 10.71 5.20
CA SER A 132 -15.76 10.29 6.28
C SER A 132 -14.58 11.22 6.42
N PRO A 133 -14.18 11.57 7.66
CA PRO A 133 -12.95 12.30 7.92
C PRO A 133 -11.71 11.42 7.75
N LYS A 134 -11.87 10.10 7.56
CA LYS A 134 -10.74 9.18 7.34
C LYS A 134 -10.21 9.35 5.93
N GLU A 135 -8.89 9.50 5.85
CA GLU A 135 -8.18 9.55 4.58
C GLU A 135 -8.12 8.16 3.94
N ILE A 136 -8.26 8.16 2.62
CA ILE A 136 -7.98 7.05 1.71
C ILE A 136 -6.56 7.26 1.20
N ASP A 137 -5.73 6.24 1.35
CA ASP A 137 -4.29 6.31 1.07
C ASP A 137 -4.03 6.57 -0.43
N VAL A 138 -4.68 5.80 -1.32
CA VAL A 138 -4.61 6.04 -2.78
C VAL A 138 -5.99 5.86 -3.42
N ALA A 139 -6.36 6.75 -4.33
CA ALA A 139 -7.58 6.64 -5.12
C ALA A 139 -7.35 6.89 -6.61
N PHE A 140 -8.07 6.15 -7.43
CA PHE A 140 -8.18 6.36 -8.87
C PHE A 140 -9.61 6.76 -9.21
N SER A 141 -9.78 7.96 -9.77
CA SER A 141 -11.09 8.53 -10.07
C SER A 141 -11.22 8.78 -11.57
N GLY A 142 -12.24 8.20 -12.20
CA GLY A 142 -12.50 8.37 -13.63
C GLY A 142 -14.00 8.56 -13.94
N PRO A 143 -14.32 8.79 -15.22
CA PRO A 143 -15.71 8.78 -15.71
C PRO A 143 -16.42 7.47 -15.35
N ASP A 144 -15.69 6.35 -15.46
CA ASP A 144 -16.22 4.99 -15.31
C ASP A 144 -16.38 4.52 -13.87
N GLY A 145 -15.77 5.18 -12.90
CA GLY A 145 -15.80 4.69 -11.52
C GLY A 145 -14.88 5.42 -10.55
N LEU A 146 -14.83 4.87 -9.35
CA LEU A 146 -13.95 5.30 -8.27
C LEU A 146 -13.33 4.06 -7.64
N GLU A 147 -12.02 4.02 -7.56
CA GLU A 147 -11.28 2.90 -6.99
C GLU A 147 -10.43 3.41 -5.84
N LEU A 148 -10.57 2.76 -4.69
CA LEU A 148 -10.02 3.21 -3.41
C LEU A 148 -9.11 2.13 -2.84
N HIS A 149 -7.89 2.50 -2.46
CA HIS A 149 -6.91 1.59 -1.88
C HIS A 149 -6.55 2.07 -0.49
N GLU A 150 -6.75 1.17 0.47
CA GLU A 150 -6.18 1.26 1.81
C GLU A 150 -4.90 0.43 1.85
N CYS A 151 -3.78 1.08 2.13
CA CYS A 151 -2.45 0.54 1.94
C CYS A 151 -1.85 0.16 3.29
N LYS A 152 -1.41 -1.09 3.45
CA LYS A 152 -0.69 -1.54 4.65
C LYS A 152 0.43 -2.47 4.23
N ALA A 153 1.68 -2.00 4.39
CA ALA A 153 2.86 -2.77 4.00
C ALA A 153 2.87 -4.20 4.58
N ASN A 154 2.29 -4.41 5.77
CA ASN A 154 2.02 -5.73 6.32
C ASN A 154 0.57 -5.83 6.78
N MET A 155 -0.31 -6.31 5.90
CA MET A 155 -1.73 -6.50 6.15
C MET A 155 -1.99 -7.55 7.22
N VAL A 156 -1.26 -8.66 7.23
CA VAL A 156 -1.49 -9.69 8.25
C VAL A 156 -1.31 -9.11 9.63
N ARG A 157 -0.26 -8.33 9.88
CA ARG A 157 -0.03 -7.65 11.17
C ARG A 157 -1.09 -6.60 11.45
N GLN A 158 -1.47 -5.81 10.44
CA GLN A 158 -2.45 -4.75 10.65
C GLN A 158 -3.83 -5.31 10.95
N TRP A 159 -4.25 -6.36 10.26
CA TRP A 159 -5.61 -6.88 10.33
C TRP A 159 -5.71 -8.13 11.21
N ARG A 160 -4.76 -8.36 12.12
CA ARG A 160 -4.94 -9.36 13.19
C ARG A 160 -6.15 -9.01 14.04
N ASP A 161 -6.86 -10.06 14.44
CA ASP A 161 -8.10 -9.98 15.19
C ASP A 161 -7.98 -9.31 16.56
N PRO A 162 -9.07 -8.71 17.06
CA PRO A 162 -10.42 -8.74 16.51
C PRO A 162 -10.82 -7.52 15.64
N LEU A 163 -11.50 -7.78 14.51
CA LEU A 163 -11.98 -6.76 13.55
C LEU A 163 -13.42 -6.27 13.80
N TYR A 164 -13.89 -6.22 15.04
CA TYR A 164 -15.25 -5.74 15.34
C TYR A 164 -15.41 -4.22 15.18
N LYS A 165 -16.66 -3.74 14.99
CA LYS A 165 -17.01 -2.30 14.86
C LYS A 165 -16.47 -1.42 15.99
N ARG A 166 -16.33 -1.94 17.21
CA ARG A 166 -15.81 -1.18 18.34
C ARG A 166 -14.32 -0.85 18.24
N THR A 167 -13.54 -1.61 17.46
CA THR A 167 -12.09 -1.38 17.34
C THR A 167 -11.79 -0.31 16.30
N LYS A 168 -10.68 0.43 16.45
CA LYS A 168 -10.23 1.44 15.46
C LYS A 168 -10.11 0.84 14.06
N LYS A 169 -9.56 -0.38 13.97
CA LYS A 169 -9.37 -1.17 12.75
C LYS A 169 -10.71 -1.56 12.12
N GLY A 170 -11.60 -2.18 12.89
CA GLY A 170 -12.93 -2.58 12.42
C GLY A 170 -13.77 -1.39 11.96
N ARG A 171 -13.68 -0.22 12.63
CA ARG A 171 -14.34 1.01 12.14
C ARG A 171 -13.86 1.45 10.77
N LYS A 172 -12.60 1.22 10.39
CA LYS A 172 -12.09 1.60 9.07
C LYS A 172 -12.60 0.60 8.01
N LEU A 173 -12.53 -0.69 8.29
CA LEU A 173 -13.04 -1.73 7.40
C LEU A 173 -14.56 -1.63 7.19
N ILE A 174 -15.35 -1.35 8.22
CA ILE A 174 -16.80 -1.15 8.06
C ILE A 174 -17.10 0.04 7.16
N PHE A 175 -16.39 1.15 7.36
CA PHE A 175 -16.52 2.30 6.49
C PHE A 175 -16.20 1.92 5.05
N LEU A 176 -15.03 1.33 4.80
CA LEU A 176 -14.61 0.88 3.46
C LEU A 176 -15.64 -0.07 2.82
N ASN A 177 -16.15 -1.04 3.58
CA ASN A 177 -17.13 -2.03 3.12
C ASN A 177 -18.49 -1.41 2.76
N SER A 178 -18.87 -0.30 3.40
CA SER A 178 -20.14 0.38 3.12
C SER A 178 -20.04 1.41 1.98
N ILE A 179 -18.84 1.73 1.48
CA ILE A 179 -18.67 2.79 0.47
C ILE A 179 -19.47 2.50 -0.80
N THR A 180 -19.49 1.25 -1.25
CA THR A 180 -20.23 0.83 -2.45
C THR A 180 -21.72 1.16 -2.34
N GLU A 181 -22.32 0.92 -1.17
CA GLU A 181 -23.72 1.25 -0.88
C GLU A 181 -23.94 2.76 -0.81
N VAL A 182 -23.05 3.49 -0.10
CA VAL A 182 -23.19 4.95 0.07
C VAL A 182 -23.04 5.67 -1.27
N CYS A 183 -22.14 5.22 -2.13
CA CYS A 183 -21.82 5.85 -3.41
C CYS A 183 -22.76 5.46 -4.56
N GLY A 184 -23.68 4.53 -4.32
CA GLY A 184 -24.61 4.01 -5.33
C GLY A 184 -23.92 3.04 -6.30
N SER A 185 -24.73 2.36 -7.11
CA SER A 185 -24.38 1.27 -8.04
C SER A 185 -23.41 1.61 -9.18
N GLY A 186 -22.70 2.74 -9.09
CA GLY A 186 -21.54 3.00 -9.94
C GLY A 186 -20.41 1.99 -9.63
N LYS A 187 -19.46 1.83 -10.56
CA LYS A 187 -18.29 0.96 -10.39
C LYS A 187 -17.36 1.55 -9.31
N VAL A 188 -17.68 1.28 -8.05
CA VAL A 188 -16.82 1.61 -6.91
C VAL A 188 -16.10 0.34 -6.48
N PHE A 189 -14.78 0.38 -6.52
CA PHE A 189 -13.92 -0.72 -6.08
C PHE A 189 -13.15 -0.30 -4.85
N VAL A 190 -13.05 -1.19 -3.88
CA VAL A 190 -12.33 -0.93 -2.63
C VAL A 190 -11.35 -2.06 -2.39
N PHE A 191 -10.10 -1.71 -2.19
CA PHE A 191 -9.01 -2.64 -1.96
C PHE A 191 -8.35 -2.37 -0.61
N CYS A 192 -8.03 -3.43 0.12
CA CYS A 192 -6.92 -3.43 1.05
C CYS A 192 -5.71 -4.02 0.33
N THR A 193 -4.63 -3.24 0.23
CA THR A 193 -3.42 -3.67 -0.48
C THR A 193 -2.22 -3.69 0.44
N GLY A 194 -1.32 -4.66 0.27
CA GLY A 194 -0.08 -4.79 1.04
C GLY A 194 1.02 -5.51 0.30
N LEU A 195 2.17 -5.66 0.97
CA LEU A 195 3.33 -6.39 0.44
C LEU A 195 3.36 -7.85 0.92
N ASP A 196 2.24 -8.33 1.47
CA ASP A 196 2.07 -9.70 1.93
C ASP A 196 2.16 -10.69 0.77
N GLY A 197 2.90 -11.78 0.97
CA GLY A 197 2.92 -12.92 0.04
C GLY A 197 1.59 -13.66 -0.03
N ARG A 198 1.48 -14.60 -0.97
CA ARG A 198 0.23 -15.33 -1.29
C ARG A 198 -0.50 -15.90 -0.09
N PHE A 199 0.20 -16.62 0.78
CA PHE A 199 -0.40 -17.24 1.97
C PHE A 199 -1.01 -16.20 2.92
N ALA A 200 -0.25 -15.16 3.23
CA ALA A 200 -0.65 -14.06 4.11
C ALA A 200 -1.86 -13.30 3.53
N THR A 201 -1.85 -13.04 2.22
CA THR A 201 -2.97 -12.44 1.49
C THR A 201 -4.22 -13.32 1.53
N MET A 202 -4.08 -14.64 1.33
CA MET A 202 -5.19 -15.59 1.46
C MET A 202 -5.76 -15.64 2.88
N TYR A 203 -4.91 -15.58 3.89
CA TYR A 203 -5.34 -15.50 5.29
C TYR A 203 -6.20 -14.26 5.53
N VAL A 204 -5.76 -13.08 5.09
CA VAL A 204 -6.52 -11.83 5.24
C VAL A 204 -7.86 -11.90 4.48
N LYS A 205 -7.89 -12.47 3.27
CA LYS A 205 -9.14 -12.72 2.53
C LYS A 205 -10.14 -13.56 3.33
N LYS A 206 -9.68 -14.69 3.88
CA LYS A 206 -10.52 -15.57 4.73
C LYS A 206 -11.00 -14.83 5.98
N LEU A 207 -10.14 -14.01 6.57
CA LEU A 207 -10.46 -13.24 7.75
C LEU A 207 -11.56 -12.21 7.48
N PHE A 208 -11.44 -11.44 6.40
CA PHE A 208 -12.44 -10.46 6.02
C PHE A 208 -13.80 -11.11 5.75
N LYS A 209 -13.80 -12.26 5.07
CA LYS A 209 -15.01 -13.07 4.86
C LYS A 209 -15.65 -13.51 6.17
N ARG A 210 -14.84 -13.99 7.15
CA ARG A 210 -15.33 -14.41 8.47
C ARG A 210 -16.00 -13.26 9.24
N TYR A 211 -15.48 -12.04 9.09
CA TYR A 211 -16.06 -10.83 9.69
C TYR A 211 -17.18 -10.18 8.87
N GLY A 212 -17.56 -10.78 7.73
CA GLY A 212 -18.67 -10.32 6.91
C GLY A 212 -18.36 -9.13 5.99
N TYR A 213 -17.08 -8.82 5.75
CA TYR A 213 -16.69 -7.81 4.76
C TYR A 213 -16.77 -8.42 3.35
N LYS A 214 -17.72 -7.94 2.53
CA LYS A 214 -18.05 -8.47 1.21
C LYS A 214 -17.59 -7.58 0.05
N ASN A 215 -17.40 -6.29 0.33
CA ASN A 215 -17.14 -5.27 -0.69
C ASN A 215 -15.70 -4.76 -0.66
N ILE A 216 -14.79 -5.51 -0.01
CA ILE A 216 -13.37 -5.18 0.07
C ILE A 216 -12.58 -6.30 -0.57
N ASP A 217 -11.92 -6.00 -1.67
CA ASP A 217 -10.93 -6.87 -2.28
C ASP A 217 -9.60 -6.77 -1.52
N VAL A 218 -8.81 -7.83 -1.56
CA VAL A 218 -7.48 -7.87 -0.93
C VAL A 218 -6.45 -8.18 -2.01
N ALA A 219 -5.46 -7.30 -2.16
CA ALA A 219 -4.34 -7.45 -3.07
C ALA A 219 -3.03 -7.55 -2.27
N GLY A 220 -2.21 -8.54 -2.59
CA GLY A 220 -0.90 -8.74 -1.98
C GLY A 220 0.22 -8.22 -2.86
N ARG A 221 1.42 -8.71 -2.57
CA ARG A 221 2.63 -8.37 -3.33
C ARG A 221 2.57 -8.80 -4.80
N GLU A 222 1.94 -9.94 -5.10
CA GLU A 222 1.89 -10.49 -6.46
C GLU A 222 1.18 -9.54 -7.45
N GLU A 223 0.22 -8.77 -6.97
CA GLU A 223 -0.50 -7.77 -7.75
C GLU A 223 0.26 -6.43 -7.90
N LEU A 224 1.46 -6.30 -7.31
CA LEU A 224 2.29 -5.08 -7.31
C LEU A 224 3.68 -5.25 -7.95
N LEU A 225 4.11 -6.50 -8.18
CA LEU A 225 5.40 -6.83 -8.81
C LEU A 225 5.33 -6.67 -10.33
#